data_AF-A0A7J8S2T3-F1
#
_entry.id   AF-A0A7J8S2T3-F1
#
_cell.length_a   1.000
_cell.length_b   1.000
_cell.length_c   1.000
_cell.angle_alpha   90.00
_cell.angle_beta   90.00
_cell.angle_gamma   90.00
#
_symmetry.space_group_name_H-M   'P 1'
#
loop_
_entity.id
_entity.type
_entity.pdbx_description
1 polymer ?
#
loop_
_entity_poly.entity_id
_entity_poly.type
_entity_poly.pdbx_seq_one_letter_code
_entity_poly.pdbx_strand_id
1 'polypeptide(L)'
;MEVIGDLPRELFLEILLRLPVESLMRCKCVCKYWYALISNPKFIELHLKYNCNNNVCVLLKRCLLTCLGERENMLSLVCSSGFSFINLDVDLSLYKKEPCLQLLGHCDGIICLSNYRDDIVLCNPATRETMVLPESCLPCYSSISNLIPQTSALGFGYDSRTHHCKVVRIISYWEERSGSGLPHHSRVEVYSLATGSWKELNVKVPAHVWYSPCFETYFNGAFHWYAIDDNRNEVILSFHMGNEEFQVIPMPSALSLYDYSMCRSLFVWNGRIALVIYPRKGIEKSFQIYVMKEYGVRESWTKILTIGPLTKVEMPLAFWKNDEILMEGSDGLVVSYNLKTQELKDLPIYGVPKSFATLVYINSLVSVKGGNRVLDGDNTGENVSSP
;
A
#
# COMPACT_ATOMS: atom_id res chain seq x y z
N MET A 1 -12.25 29.04 -30.61
CA MET A 1 -10.84 28.80 -30.25
C MET A 1 -10.21 30.18 -30.20
N GLU A 2 -10.16 30.81 -29.03
CA GLU A 2 -9.34 32.01 -28.85
C GLU A 2 -8.05 31.59 -28.16
N VAL A 3 -6.98 32.22 -28.63
CA VAL A 3 -5.61 31.74 -28.71
C VAL A 3 -4.95 31.87 -27.34
N ILE A 4 -4.60 30.73 -26.73
CA ILE A 4 -3.47 30.67 -25.80
C ILE A 4 -2.23 30.76 -26.70
N GLY A 5 -1.59 31.93 -26.72
CA GLY A 5 -0.52 32.33 -27.64
C GLY A 5 0.39 31.20 -28.11
N ASP A 6 0.42 30.96 -29.42
CA ASP A 6 1.42 30.27 -30.27
C ASP A 6 2.31 29.17 -29.64
N LEU A 7 1.81 28.43 -28.65
CA LEU A 7 2.52 27.30 -28.08
C LEU A 7 2.13 26.03 -28.85
N PRO A 8 3.07 25.33 -29.51
CA PRO A 8 2.83 24.04 -30.12
C PRO A 8 2.12 23.09 -29.15
N ARG A 9 1.17 22.31 -29.67
CA ARG A 9 0.32 21.42 -28.88
C ARG A 9 1.16 20.44 -28.06
N GLU A 10 2.26 19.99 -28.64
CA GLU A 10 3.21 19.06 -28.06
C GLU A 10 3.89 19.67 -26.83
N LEU A 11 4.37 20.91 -26.93
CA LEU A 11 4.97 21.63 -25.81
C LEU A 11 3.95 21.90 -24.70
N PHE A 12 2.71 22.23 -25.07
CA PHE A 12 1.64 22.40 -24.10
C PHE A 12 1.36 21.10 -23.31
N LEU A 13 1.32 19.96 -24.00
CA LEU A 13 1.16 18.65 -23.38
C LEU A 13 2.33 18.33 -22.44
N GLU A 14 3.56 18.57 -22.87
CA GLU A 14 4.74 18.37 -22.04
C GLU A 14 4.71 19.21 -20.76
N ILE A 15 4.28 20.48 -20.84
CA ILE A 15 4.13 21.33 -19.66
C ILE A 15 3.12 20.70 -18.71
N LEU A 16 1.93 20.34 -19.18
CA LEU A 16 0.89 19.74 -18.34
C LEU A 16 1.36 18.42 -17.71
N LEU A 17 2.09 17.58 -18.45
CA LEU A 17 2.61 16.31 -17.93
C LEU A 17 3.58 16.48 -16.75
N ARG A 18 4.22 17.64 -16.63
CA ARG A 18 5.17 17.95 -15.54
C ARG A 18 4.51 18.63 -14.35
N LEU A 19 3.25 19.05 -14.45
CA LEU A 19 2.55 19.71 -13.37
C LEU A 19 2.12 18.71 -12.28
N PRO A 20 2.13 19.12 -10.99
CA PRO A 20 1.49 18.37 -9.92
C PRO A 20 0.00 18.13 -10.18
N VAL A 21 -0.54 17.04 -9.62
CA VAL A 21 -1.95 16.66 -9.81
C VAL A 21 -2.89 17.77 -9.36
N GLU A 22 -2.59 18.42 -8.24
CA GLU A 22 -3.39 19.50 -7.67
C GLU A 22 -3.49 20.70 -8.63
N SER A 23 -2.39 21.03 -9.31
CA SER A 23 -2.37 22.07 -10.34
C SER A 23 -3.22 21.66 -11.55
N LEU A 24 -3.11 20.40 -11.99
CA LEU A 24 -3.91 19.87 -13.09
C LEU A 24 -5.41 19.86 -12.77
N MET A 25 -5.78 19.54 -11.52
CA MET A 25 -7.18 19.62 -11.07
C MET A 25 -7.72 21.05 -11.13
N ARG A 26 -6.91 22.07 -10.84
CA ARG A 26 -7.29 23.47 -11.05
C ARG A 26 -7.37 23.83 -12.54
N CYS A 27 -6.45 23.33 -13.36
CA CYS A 27 -6.45 23.53 -14.82
C CYS A 27 -7.73 22.98 -15.47
N LYS A 28 -8.31 21.88 -14.96
CA LYS A 28 -9.60 21.36 -15.44
C LYS A 28 -10.73 22.40 -15.37
N CYS A 29 -10.66 23.36 -14.46
CA CYS A 29 -11.68 24.41 -14.29
C CYS A 29 -11.53 25.59 -15.27
N VAL A 30 -10.43 25.68 -16.02
CA VAL A 30 -10.12 26.84 -16.87
C VAL A 30 -10.96 26.83 -18.16
N CYS A 31 -10.97 25.72 -18.89
CA CYS A 31 -11.77 25.58 -20.11
C CYS A 31 -12.08 24.11 -20.45
N LYS A 32 -13.08 23.90 -21.33
CA LYS A 32 -13.52 22.56 -21.77
C LYS A 32 -12.41 21.75 -22.44
N TYR A 33 -11.52 22.41 -23.20
CA TYR A 33 -10.40 21.74 -23.87
C TYR A 33 -9.41 21.15 -22.84
N TRP A 34 -9.05 21.92 -21.81
CA TRP A 34 -8.16 21.46 -20.74
C TRP A 34 -8.80 20.36 -19.90
N TYR A 35 -10.08 20.52 -19.59
CA TYR A 35 -10.85 19.47 -18.92
C TYR A 35 -10.80 18.15 -19.69
N ALA A 36 -11.12 18.17 -20.99
CA ALA A 36 -11.14 16.98 -21.83
C ALA A 36 -9.75 16.35 -21.98
N LEU A 37 -8.71 17.19 -22.11
CA LEU A 37 -7.34 16.72 -22.25
C LEU A 37 -6.81 16.05 -20.98
N ILE A 38 -6.95 16.70 -19.82
CA ILE A 38 -6.45 16.18 -18.54
C ILE A 38 -7.28 14.98 -18.07
N SER A 39 -8.54 14.88 -18.48
CA SER A 39 -9.40 13.72 -18.18
C SER A 39 -9.25 12.57 -19.18
N ASN A 40 -8.40 12.73 -20.21
CA ASN A 40 -8.15 11.67 -21.18
C ASN A 40 -7.35 10.53 -20.54
N PRO A 41 -7.77 9.26 -20.68
CA PRO A 41 -7.05 8.11 -20.09
C PRO A 41 -5.58 8.02 -20.50
N LYS A 42 -5.25 8.31 -21.77
CA LYS A 42 -3.86 8.30 -22.26
C LYS A 42 -3.02 9.39 -21.58
N PHE A 43 -3.59 10.58 -21.36
CA PHE A 43 -2.90 11.63 -20.62
C PHE A 43 -2.65 11.21 -19.16
N ILE A 44 -3.64 10.60 -18.50
CA ILE A 44 -3.51 10.10 -17.13
C ILE A 44 -2.41 9.05 -17.02
N GLU A 45 -2.33 8.10 -17.96
CA GLU A 45 -1.29 7.08 -18.00
C GLU A 45 0.11 7.69 -18.20
N LEU A 46 0.25 8.61 -19.17
CA LEU A 46 1.51 9.31 -19.41
C LEU A 46 1.96 10.13 -18.19
N HIS A 47 1.02 10.82 -17.53
CA HIS A 47 1.27 11.60 -16.33
C HIS A 47 1.69 10.72 -15.16
N LEU A 48 1.00 9.59 -14.96
CA LEU A 48 1.35 8.61 -13.93
C LEU A 48 2.77 8.07 -14.14
N LYS A 49 3.09 7.64 -15.37
CA LYS A 49 4.43 7.14 -15.72
C LYS A 49 5.52 8.20 -15.48
N TYR A 50 5.24 9.46 -15.82
CA TYR A 50 6.15 10.57 -15.54
C TYR A 50 6.36 10.75 -14.03
N ASN A 51 5.29 10.77 -13.23
CA ASN A 51 5.37 10.94 -11.79
C ASN A 51 6.08 9.76 -11.09
N CYS A 52 5.93 8.52 -11.57
CA CYS A 52 6.56 7.33 -10.95
C CYS A 52 8.07 7.47 -10.85
N ASN A 53 8.68 8.20 -11.79
CA ASN A 53 10.12 8.38 -11.85
C ASN A 53 10.60 9.67 -11.19
N ASN A 54 9.73 10.66 -11.00
CA ASN A 54 10.15 12.03 -10.64
C ASN A 54 9.54 12.55 -9.33
N ASN A 55 8.35 12.07 -8.95
CA ASN A 55 7.52 12.66 -7.90
C ASN A 55 7.02 11.61 -6.89
N VAL A 56 7.92 10.72 -6.47
CA VAL A 56 7.63 9.77 -5.40
C VAL A 56 7.57 10.54 -4.08
N CYS A 57 6.60 10.19 -3.22
CA CYS A 57 6.41 10.67 -1.86
C CYS A 57 6.28 9.47 -0.89
N VAL A 58 6.36 9.68 0.41
CA VAL A 58 5.90 8.74 1.43
C VAL A 58 4.55 9.23 1.93
N LEU A 59 3.53 8.40 1.80
CA LEU A 59 2.28 8.57 2.51
C LEU A 59 2.43 8.00 3.91
N LEU A 60 2.17 8.84 4.90
CA LEU A 60 2.25 8.51 6.32
C LEU A 60 0.86 8.60 6.92
N LYS A 61 0.36 7.49 7.44
CA LYS A 61 -0.79 7.46 8.34
C LYS A 61 -0.31 7.50 9.77
N ARG A 62 -0.93 8.34 10.61
CA ARG A 62 -0.66 8.42 12.05
C ARG A 62 -1.91 8.78 12.82
N CYS A 63 -1.89 8.55 14.13
CA CYS A 63 -2.91 9.04 15.04
C CYS A 63 -2.36 10.25 15.79
N LEU A 64 -3.14 11.31 15.94
CA LEU A 64 -2.87 12.45 16.80
C LEU A 64 -3.74 12.36 18.07
N LEU A 65 -3.27 13.00 19.14
CA LEU A 65 -4.06 13.24 20.34
C LEU A 65 -4.50 14.70 20.34
N THR A 66 -5.81 14.95 20.39
CA THR A 66 -6.36 16.30 20.45
C THR A 66 -6.21 16.88 21.87
N CYS A 67 -6.40 18.20 22.01
CA CYS A 67 -6.43 18.85 23.32
C CYS A 67 -7.53 18.30 24.25
N LEU A 68 -8.55 17.65 23.70
CA LEU A 68 -9.63 16.98 24.45
C LEU A 68 -9.29 15.53 24.83
N GLY A 69 -8.09 15.05 24.48
CA GLY A 69 -7.68 13.66 24.69
C GLY A 69 -8.28 12.67 23.69
N GLU A 70 -8.92 13.16 22.62
CA GLU A 70 -9.46 12.31 21.57
C GLU A 70 -8.38 11.89 20.58
N ARG A 71 -8.55 10.72 19.99
CA ARG A 71 -7.65 10.19 18.95
C ARG A 71 -8.18 10.51 17.56
N GLU A 72 -7.34 11.10 16.72
CA GLU A 72 -7.69 11.42 15.34
C GLU A 72 -6.66 10.88 14.34
N ASN A 73 -7.11 10.12 13.34
CA ASN A 73 -6.28 9.68 12.23
C ASN A 73 -5.95 10.86 11.31
N MET A 74 -4.71 10.89 10.85
CA MET A 74 -4.19 11.88 9.90
C MET A 74 -3.35 11.20 8.83
N LEU A 75 -3.48 11.68 7.59
CA LEU A 75 -2.63 11.34 6.47
C LEU A 75 -1.75 12.54 6.11
N SER A 76 -0.46 12.28 5.91
CA SER A 76 0.51 13.30 5.47
C SER A 76 1.38 12.76 4.36
N LEU A 77 1.83 13.63 3.46
CA LEU A 77 2.82 13.32 2.45
C LEU A 77 4.18 13.90 2.81
N VAL A 78 5.22 13.09 2.59
CA VAL A 78 6.62 13.49 2.61
C VAL A 78 7.15 13.36 1.19
N CYS A 79 7.43 14.47 0.51
CA CYS A 79 7.86 14.43 -0.89
C CYS A 79 9.36 14.66 -1.06
N SER A 80 9.87 14.38 -2.26
CA SER A 80 11.32 14.33 -2.51
C SER A 80 12.02 15.71 -2.45
N SER A 81 11.29 16.82 -2.61
CA SER A 81 11.79 18.21 -2.66
C SER A 81 12.32 18.80 -1.33
N GLY A 82 12.75 17.93 -0.41
CA GLY A 82 13.13 18.25 0.97
C GLY A 82 12.17 17.58 1.96
N PHE A 83 12.51 17.52 3.24
CA PHE A 83 11.59 17.07 4.30
C PHE A 83 10.49 18.12 4.57
N SER A 84 9.81 18.58 3.52
CA SER A 84 8.63 19.42 3.61
C SER A 84 7.41 18.52 3.72
N PHE A 85 6.71 18.61 4.84
CA PHE A 85 5.54 17.80 5.14
C PHE A 85 4.28 18.55 4.72
N ILE A 86 3.46 17.90 3.91
CA ILE A 86 2.16 18.43 3.51
C ILE A 86 1.11 17.51 4.11
N ASN A 87 0.29 18.06 5.01
CA ASN A 87 -0.90 17.34 5.45
C ASN A 87 -1.85 17.21 4.26
N LEU A 88 -2.28 15.99 4.00
CA LEU A 88 -3.26 15.75 2.96
C LEU A 88 -4.62 16.16 3.49
N ASP A 89 -5.29 17.05 2.75
CA ASP A 89 -6.69 17.38 2.95
C ASP A 89 -7.56 16.26 2.35
N VAL A 90 -7.39 15.04 2.88
CA VAL A 90 -8.29 13.92 2.61
C VAL A 90 -9.46 14.09 3.56
N ASP A 91 -10.66 14.15 3.02
CA ASP A 91 -11.87 14.07 3.82
C ASP A 91 -11.98 12.67 4.45
N LEU A 92 -11.35 12.54 5.61
CA LEU A 92 -11.45 11.38 6.48
C LEU A 92 -12.63 11.53 7.44
N SER A 93 -13.59 12.43 7.26
CA SER A 93 -14.63 12.70 8.27
C SER A 93 -15.28 11.45 8.87
N LEU A 94 -15.55 10.43 8.05
CA LEU A 94 -16.05 9.12 8.50
C LEU A 94 -15.01 8.28 9.28
N TYR A 95 -13.73 8.41 8.96
CA TYR A 95 -12.63 7.59 9.47
C TYR A 95 -11.70 8.33 10.45
N LYS A 96 -11.95 9.62 10.69
CA LYS A 96 -11.07 10.50 11.44
C LYS A 96 -10.96 10.03 12.87
N LYS A 97 -12.09 9.66 13.49
CA LYS A 97 -12.14 9.16 14.87
C LYS A 97 -12.17 7.64 14.97
N GLU A 98 -12.00 6.95 13.84
CA GLU A 98 -12.16 5.51 13.79
C GLU A 98 -10.96 4.80 14.45
N PRO A 99 -11.17 4.02 15.52
CA PRO A 99 -10.11 3.19 16.06
C PRO A 99 -9.68 2.17 15.01
N CYS A 100 -8.38 1.84 15.02
CA CYS A 100 -7.83 0.78 14.17
C CYS A 100 -7.95 1.00 12.65
N LEU A 101 -8.03 2.25 12.17
CA LEU A 101 -7.91 2.54 10.74
C LEU A 101 -6.58 2.02 10.18
N GLN A 102 -6.64 1.09 9.23
CA GLN A 102 -5.48 0.51 8.56
C GLN A 102 -5.27 1.14 7.19
N LEU A 103 -4.00 1.34 6.84
CA LEU A 103 -3.56 1.75 5.50
C LEU A 103 -2.97 0.52 4.81
N LEU A 104 -3.72 -0.07 3.88
CA LEU A 104 -3.40 -1.39 3.32
C LEU A 104 -2.39 -1.30 2.18
N GLY A 105 -2.45 -0.26 1.37
CA GLY A 105 -1.63 -0.16 0.17
C GLY A 105 -2.10 0.95 -0.76
N HIS A 106 -1.37 1.11 -1.86
CA HIS A 106 -1.77 1.98 -2.96
C HIS A 106 -1.66 1.24 -4.31
N CYS A 107 -2.42 1.70 -5.29
CA CYS A 107 -2.44 1.21 -6.67
C CYS A 107 -2.64 2.44 -7.56
N ASP A 108 -1.62 2.82 -8.34
CA ASP A 108 -1.66 3.99 -9.23
C ASP A 108 -2.20 5.27 -8.58
N GLY A 109 -1.82 5.56 -7.33
CA GLY A 109 -2.26 6.73 -6.56
C GLY A 109 -3.64 6.62 -5.87
N ILE A 110 -4.37 5.53 -6.09
CA ILE A 110 -5.50 5.16 -5.23
C ILE A 110 -4.93 4.49 -3.97
N ILE A 111 -5.43 4.84 -2.80
CA ILE A 111 -5.13 4.18 -1.52
C ILE A 111 -6.31 3.35 -1.07
N CYS A 112 -6.03 2.26 -0.36
CA CYS A 112 -7.04 1.42 0.27
C CYS A 112 -6.94 1.51 1.79
N LEU A 113 -8.07 1.85 2.41
CA LEU A 113 -8.23 1.97 3.86
C LEU A 113 -9.25 0.95 4.35
N SER A 114 -9.10 0.48 5.58
CA SER A 114 -10.10 -0.34 6.26
C SER A 114 -10.23 0.01 7.74
N ASN A 115 -11.41 -0.22 8.32
CA ASN A 115 -11.68 -0.03 9.75
C ASN A 115 -12.02 -1.35 10.46
N TYR A 116 -12.31 -1.28 11.77
CA TYR A 116 -12.71 -2.45 12.55
C TYR A 116 -14.10 -3.00 12.21
N ARG A 117 -14.90 -2.26 11.44
CA ARG A 117 -16.25 -2.66 11.00
C ARG A 117 -16.22 -3.46 9.69
N ASP A 118 -15.03 -3.76 9.20
CA ASP A 118 -14.80 -4.36 7.88
C ASP A 118 -15.27 -3.47 6.71
N ASP A 119 -15.44 -2.16 6.92
CA ASP A 119 -15.63 -1.23 5.81
C ASP A 119 -14.30 -1.08 5.07
N ILE A 120 -14.36 -1.13 3.73
CA ILE A 120 -13.20 -0.87 2.87
C ILE A 120 -13.48 0.37 2.04
N VAL A 121 -12.53 1.31 2.05
CA VAL A 121 -12.61 2.54 1.28
C VAL A 121 -11.42 2.69 0.36
N LEU A 122 -11.73 2.97 -0.90
CA LEU A 122 -10.78 3.42 -1.89
C LEU A 122 -10.84 4.93 -1.98
N CYS A 123 -9.68 5.58 -1.92
CA CYS A 123 -9.58 7.02 -2.01
C CYS A 123 -8.44 7.40 -2.95
N ASN A 124 -8.62 8.43 -3.79
CA ASN A 124 -7.51 9.14 -4.39
C ASN A 124 -7.37 10.50 -3.66
N PRO A 125 -6.36 10.66 -2.78
CA PRO A 125 -6.13 11.91 -2.07
C PRO A 125 -5.96 13.13 -2.96
N ALA A 126 -5.36 12.96 -4.14
CA ALA A 126 -5.03 14.06 -5.04
C ALA A 126 -6.26 14.56 -5.82
N THR A 127 -7.18 13.67 -6.17
CA THR A 127 -8.45 14.04 -6.84
C THR A 127 -9.61 14.24 -5.88
N ARG A 128 -9.43 13.87 -4.60
CA ARG A 128 -10.45 13.87 -3.52
C ARG A 128 -11.64 12.95 -3.81
N GLU A 129 -11.46 11.99 -4.70
CA GLU A 129 -12.49 11.00 -4.96
C GLU A 129 -12.41 9.88 -3.93
N THR A 130 -13.58 9.43 -3.48
CA THR A 130 -13.74 8.33 -2.52
C THR A 130 -14.80 7.35 -3.01
N MET A 131 -14.62 6.08 -2.67
CA MET A 131 -15.56 5.01 -2.93
C MET A 131 -15.52 4.02 -1.77
N VAL A 132 -16.67 3.80 -1.15
CA VAL A 132 -16.86 2.71 -0.18
C VAL A 132 -17.20 1.45 -0.96
N LEU A 133 -16.54 0.35 -0.66
CA LEU A 133 -16.82 -0.93 -1.30
C LEU A 133 -18.15 -1.52 -0.77
N PRO A 134 -18.88 -2.29 -1.60
CA PRO A 134 -20.07 -2.99 -1.14
C PRO A 134 -19.73 -4.02 -0.07
N GLU A 135 -20.77 -4.47 0.65
CA GLU A 135 -20.65 -5.55 1.63
C GLU A 135 -20.07 -6.83 1.02
N SER A 136 -19.43 -7.63 1.88
CA SER A 136 -18.86 -8.93 1.53
C SER A 136 -19.88 -9.83 0.85
N CYS A 137 -19.45 -10.66 -0.12
CA CYS A 137 -20.31 -11.71 -0.67
C CYS A 137 -20.33 -12.96 0.23
N LEU A 138 -19.49 -13.00 1.26
CA LEU A 138 -19.43 -14.07 2.24
C LEU A 138 -20.38 -13.78 3.41
N PRO A 139 -21.06 -14.80 3.94
CA PRO A 139 -21.99 -14.63 5.06
C PRO A 139 -21.26 -14.23 6.34
N CYS A 140 -21.82 -13.26 7.07
CA CYS A 140 -21.38 -12.81 8.39
C CYS A 140 -21.55 -13.86 9.51
N TYR A 141 -22.06 -15.05 9.19
CA TYR A 141 -22.31 -16.13 10.14
C TYR A 141 -21.82 -17.45 9.56
N SER A 142 -21.26 -18.31 10.41
CA SER A 142 -20.94 -19.68 10.04
C SER A 142 -22.18 -20.57 10.16
N SER A 143 -22.32 -21.55 9.26
CA SER A 143 -23.30 -22.64 9.41
C SER A 143 -22.95 -23.58 10.58
N ILE A 144 -21.69 -23.55 11.06
CA ILE A 144 -21.21 -24.31 12.19
C ILE A 144 -21.36 -23.44 13.45
N SER A 145 -22.10 -23.94 14.44
CA SER A 145 -22.25 -23.28 15.74
C SER A 145 -20.88 -23.04 16.40
N ASN A 146 -20.67 -21.85 16.98
CA ASN A 146 -19.46 -21.41 17.70
C ASN A 146 -18.26 -20.98 16.84
N LEU A 147 -18.41 -20.84 15.52
CA LEU A 147 -17.39 -20.21 14.68
C LEU A 147 -17.68 -18.72 14.47
N ILE A 148 -16.70 -17.89 14.82
CA ILE A 148 -16.73 -16.42 14.68
C ILE A 148 -15.91 -16.05 13.43
N PRO A 149 -16.54 -15.47 12.39
CA PRO A 149 -15.80 -14.95 11.24
C PRO A 149 -15.07 -13.67 11.63
N GLN A 150 -13.83 -13.54 11.18
CA GLN A 150 -13.02 -12.33 11.31
C GLN A 150 -12.21 -12.10 10.05
N THR A 151 -12.14 -10.85 9.58
CA THR A 151 -11.19 -10.47 8.54
C THR A 151 -9.77 -10.63 9.07
N SER A 152 -9.07 -11.67 8.60
CA SER A 152 -7.70 -11.97 9.00
C SER A 152 -6.68 -11.23 8.14
N ALA A 153 -7.03 -10.89 6.90
CA ALA A 153 -6.14 -10.17 6.01
C ALA A 153 -6.90 -9.38 4.93
N LEU A 154 -6.31 -8.26 4.54
CA LEU A 154 -6.71 -7.48 3.38
C LEU A 154 -5.49 -7.15 2.54
N GLY A 155 -5.65 -7.16 1.22
CA GLY A 155 -4.60 -6.78 0.28
C GLY A 155 -5.18 -5.97 -0.86
N PHE A 156 -4.43 -4.97 -1.32
CA PHE A 156 -4.82 -4.10 -2.43
C PHE A 156 -3.71 -4.04 -3.46
N GLY A 157 -4.06 -4.26 -4.73
CA GLY A 157 -3.05 -4.32 -5.79
C GLY A 157 -3.65 -4.23 -7.18
N TYR A 158 -2.77 -4.21 -8.17
CA TYR A 158 -3.12 -4.08 -9.58
C TYR A 158 -3.21 -5.45 -10.25
N ASP A 159 -4.33 -5.74 -10.91
CA ASP A 159 -4.44 -6.88 -11.81
C ASP A 159 -3.93 -6.48 -13.20
N SER A 160 -2.76 -7.01 -13.57
CA SER A 160 -2.13 -6.75 -14.86
C SER A 160 -2.91 -7.30 -16.06
N ARG A 161 -3.83 -8.26 -15.86
CA ARG A 161 -4.64 -8.85 -16.95
C ARG A 161 -5.86 -8.03 -17.27
N THR A 162 -6.53 -7.50 -16.24
CA THR A 162 -7.73 -6.66 -16.43
C THR A 162 -7.40 -5.18 -16.47
N HIS A 163 -6.18 -4.78 -16.13
CA HIS A 163 -5.75 -3.38 -16.02
C HIS A 163 -6.54 -2.56 -14.99
N HIS A 164 -7.09 -3.25 -13.98
CA HIS A 164 -7.85 -2.66 -12.89
C HIS A 164 -7.30 -3.12 -11.54
N CYS A 165 -7.49 -2.31 -10.51
CA CYS A 165 -7.09 -2.73 -9.16
C CYS A 165 -8.08 -3.77 -8.59
N LYS A 166 -7.60 -4.57 -7.66
CA LYS A 166 -8.37 -5.55 -6.89
C LYS A 166 -8.12 -5.39 -5.41
N VAL A 167 -9.12 -5.75 -4.62
CA VAL A 167 -8.97 -5.97 -3.18
C VAL A 167 -9.22 -7.44 -2.90
N VAL A 168 -8.31 -8.08 -2.18
CA VAL A 168 -8.49 -9.44 -1.65
C VAL A 168 -8.76 -9.36 -0.17
N ARG A 169 -9.75 -10.12 0.31
CA ARG A 169 -10.06 -10.29 1.73
C ARG A 169 -9.98 -11.77 2.08
N ILE A 170 -9.27 -12.07 3.17
CA ILE A 170 -9.26 -13.39 3.79
C ILE A 170 -10.09 -13.31 5.07
N ILE A 171 -11.16 -14.10 5.14
CA ILE A 171 -12.01 -14.23 6.32
C ILE A 171 -11.69 -15.57 6.97
N SER A 172 -11.22 -15.52 8.21
CA SER A 172 -10.90 -16.70 9.00
C SER A 172 -11.98 -16.96 10.04
N TYR A 173 -12.36 -18.23 10.19
CA TYR A 173 -13.40 -18.67 11.09
C TYR A 173 -12.76 -19.32 12.32
N TRP A 174 -12.93 -18.67 13.47
CA TRP A 174 -12.29 -19.04 14.73
C TRP A 174 -13.28 -19.72 15.65
N GLU A 175 -12.85 -20.78 16.34
CA GLU A 175 -13.67 -21.42 17.36
C GLU A 175 -13.53 -20.67 18.69
N GLU A 176 -14.65 -20.23 19.24
CA GLU A 176 -14.76 -19.34 20.42
C GLU A 176 -13.98 -19.86 21.66
N ARG A 177 -13.80 -21.18 21.78
CA ARG A 177 -13.19 -21.83 22.96
C ARG A 177 -11.85 -22.51 22.67
N SER A 178 -11.33 -22.41 21.45
CA SER A 178 -10.10 -23.11 21.09
C SER A 178 -8.85 -22.39 21.61
N GLY A 179 -7.94 -23.15 22.22
CA GLY A 179 -6.59 -22.69 22.61
C GLY A 179 -5.52 -22.93 21.54
N SER A 180 -5.91 -23.37 20.34
CA SER A 180 -4.98 -23.77 19.27
C SER A 180 -4.17 -22.60 18.71
N GLY A 181 -4.73 -21.38 18.79
CA GLY A 181 -4.15 -20.17 18.19
C GLY A 181 -4.22 -20.13 16.66
N LEU A 182 -4.97 -21.05 16.03
CA LEU A 182 -5.14 -21.14 14.57
C LEU A 182 -6.64 -21.20 14.21
N PRO A 183 -7.06 -20.62 13.08
CA PRO A 183 -8.45 -20.66 12.64
C PRO A 183 -8.83 -22.07 12.17
N HIS A 184 -10.11 -22.40 12.24
CA HIS A 184 -10.63 -23.69 11.75
C HIS A 184 -10.53 -23.77 10.22
N HIS A 185 -10.91 -22.70 9.53
CA HIS A 185 -10.77 -22.55 8.09
C HIS A 185 -10.80 -21.07 7.70
N SER A 186 -10.37 -20.79 6.47
CA SER A 186 -10.42 -19.45 5.89
C SER A 186 -11.10 -19.49 4.53
N ARG A 187 -11.86 -18.45 4.22
CA ARG A 187 -12.48 -18.20 2.91
C ARG A 187 -11.90 -16.92 2.32
N VAL A 188 -11.92 -16.84 1.00
CA VAL A 188 -11.28 -15.74 0.27
C VAL A 188 -12.28 -15.13 -0.69
N GLU A 189 -12.37 -13.82 -0.68
CA GLU A 189 -13.14 -13.05 -1.66
C GLU A 189 -12.27 -11.98 -2.29
N VAL A 190 -12.56 -11.67 -3.55
CA VAL A 190 -11.87 -10.64 -4.33
C VAL A 190 -12.87 -9.67 -4.90
N TYR A 191 -12.68 -8.39 -4.61
CA TYR A 191 -13.36 -7.30 -5.26
C TYR A 191 -12.55 -6.83 -6.46
N SER A 192 -13.19 -6.72 -7.62
CA SER A 192 -12.56 -6.18 -8.83
C SER A 192 -13.21 -4.86 -9.21
N LEU A 193 -12.39 -3.81 -9.37
CA LEU A 193 -12.87 -2.52 -9.87
C LEU A 193 -13.38 -2.62 -11.32
N ALA A 194 -12.95 -3.63 -12.08
CA ALA A 194 -13.43 -3.86 -13.44
C ALA A 194 -14.91 -4.28 -13.47
N THR A 195 -15.32 -5.09 -12.49
CA THR A 195 -16.70 -5.63 -12.42
C THR A 195 -17.58 -4.89 -11.41
N GLY A 196 -16.98 -4.14 -10.48
CA GLY A 196 -17.70 -3.48 -9.39
C GLY A 196 -18.31 -4.47 -8.39
N SER A 197 -17.80 -5.70 -8.29
CA SER A 197 -18.41 -6.76 -7.48
C SER A 197 -17.38 -7.63 -6.76
N TRP A 198 -17.82 -8.25 -5.66
CA TRP A 198 -17.11 -9.29 -4.94
C TRP A 198 -17.34 -10.65 -5.58
N LYS A 199 -16.31 -11.49 -5.59
CA LYS A 199 -16.36 -12.90 -5.99
C LYS A 199 -15.62 -13.74 -4.97
N GLU A 200 -16.26 -14.80 -4.50
CA GLU A 200 -15.59 -15.82 -3.68
C GLU A 200 -14.63 -16.66 -4.54
N LEU A 201 -13.45 -16.94 -3.99
CA LEU A 201 -12.49 -17.88 -4.55
C LEU A 201 -12.52 -19.18 -3.76
N ASN A 202 -12.76 -20.29 -4.46
CA ASN A 202 -12.68 -21.62 -3.88
C ASN A 202 -11.22 -22.11 -3.86
N VAL A 203 -10.41 -21.51 -2.98
CA VAL A 203 -8.98 -21.78 -2.83
C VAL A 203 -8.64 -22.05 -1.38
N LYS A 204 -7.71 -22.98 -1.14
CA LYS A 204 -7.16 -23.20 0.20
C LYS A 204 -6.10 -22.15 0.49
N VAL A 205 -6.24 -21.44 1.62
CA VAL A 205 -5.20 -20.56 2.12
C VAL A 205 -4.09 -21.42 2.76
N PRO A 206 -2.84 -21.34 2.28
CA PRO A 206 -1.78 -22.27 2.70
C PRO A 206 -1.07 -21.88 4.01
N ALA A 207 -1.33 -20.68 4.54
CA ALA A 207 -0.77 -20.20 5.80
C ALA A 207 -1.71 -19.18 6.47
N HIS A 208 -1.56 -19.00 7.77
CA HIS A 208 -2.44 -18.14 8.58
C HIS A 208 -1.80 -16.77 8.74
N VAL A 209 -2.50 -15.70 8.36
CA VAL A 209 -1.98 -14.33 8.45
C VAL A 209 -1.93 -13.87 9.90
N TRP A 210 -0.80 -13.28 10.29
CA TRP A 210 -0.55 -12.75 11.63
C TRP A 210 -0.09 -11.30 11.54
N TYR A 211 -0.31 -10.55 12.62
CA TYR A 211 0.14 -9.17 12.69
C TYR A 211 1.66 -9.09 12.87
N SER A 212 2.32 -8.32 11.99
CA SER A 212 3.68 -7.84 12.21
C SER A 212 3.78 -6.39 11.74
N PRO A 213 4.50 -5.49 12.46
CA PRO A 213 4.49 -4.07 12.14
C PRO A 213 5.07 -3.78 10.75
N CYS A 214 4.39 -2.97 9.94
CA CYS A 214 4.83 -2.55 8.60
C CYS A 214 5.28 -3.74 7.72
N PHE A 215 4.45 -4.79 7.62
CA PHE A 215 4.79 -5.99 6.86
C PHE A 215 3.97 -6.13 5.57
N GLU A 216 2.74 -5.65 5.59
CA GLU A 216 1.85 -5.67 4.45
C GLU A 216 2.44 -4.87 3.29
N THR A 217 2.76 -5.54 2.18
CA THR A 217 3.43 -4.87 1.06
C THR A 217 2.99 -5.43 -0.29
N TYR A 218 2.76 -4.53 -1.25
CA TYR A 218 2.48 -4.88 -2.64
C TYR A 218 3.76 -4.80 -3.46
N PHE A 219 4.12 -5.90 -4.12
CA PHE A 219 5.32 -5.99 -4.94
C PHE A 219 5.15 -7.04 -6.04
N ASN A 220 5.65 -6.77 -7.25
CA ASN A 220 5.69 -7.74 -8.35
C ASN A 220 4.34 -8.43 -8.64
N GLY A 221 3.24 -7.66 -8.67
CA GLY A 221 1.91 -8.20 -8.97
C GLY A 221 1.22 -8.92 -7.79
N ALA A 222 1.92 -9.08 -6.66
CA ALA A 222 1.42 -9.79 -5.50
C ALA A 222 1.39 -8.92 -4.23
N PHE A 223 0.39 -9.16 -3.40
CA PHE A 223 0.33 -8.60 -2.06
C PHE A 223 0.89 -9.61 -1.06
N HIS A 224 1.65 -9.15 -0.07
CA HIS A 224 2.38 -10.01 0.87
C HIS A 224 1.97 -9.70 2.30
N TRP A 225 1.81 -10.74 3.10
CA TRP A 225 1.54 -10.67 4.52
C TRP A 225 2.54 -11.52 5.31
N TYR A 226 2.71 -11.16 6.57
CA TYR A 226 3.37 -12.04 7.53
C TYR A 226 2.40 -13.16 7.90
N ALA A 227 2.88 -14.40 7.89
CA ALA A 227 2.04 -15.55 8.14
C ALA A 227 2.80 -16.67 8.83
N ILE A 228 2.04 -17.61 9.38
CA ILE A 228 2.53 -18.84 10.00
C ILE A 228 1.91 -20.03 9.26
N ASP A 229 2.73 -20.96 8.80
CA ASP A 229 2.25 -22.18 8.15
C ASP A 229 1.70 -23.21 9.17
N ASP A 230 1.10 -24.30 8.68
CA ASP A 230 0.56 -25.37 9.53
C ASP A 230 1.64 -26.07 10.39
N ASN A 231 2.92 -25.96 10.00
CA ASN A 231 4.08 -26.48 10.74
C ASN A 231 4.66 -25.48 11.75
N ARG A 232 4.01 -24.32 11.94
CA ARG A 232 4.44 -23.22 12.81
C ARG A 232 5.73 -22.52 12.37
N ASN A 233 6.09 -22.60 11.10
CA ASN A 233 7.20 -21.82 10.54
C ASN A 233 6.74 -20.40 10.21
N GLU A 234 7.61 -19.43 10.43
CA GLU A 234 7.41 -18.08 9.90
C GLU A 234 7.54 -18.10 8.37
N VAL A 235 6.55 -17.55 7.68
CA VAL A 235 6.52 -17.46 6.22
C VAL A 235 5.98 -16.10 5.76
N ILE A 236 6.23 -15.78 4.50
CA ILE A 236 5.54 -14.69 3.81
C ILE A 236 4.45 -15.33 2.96
N LEU A 237 3.19 -15.06 3.30
CA LEU A 237 2.08 -15.43 2.42
C LEU A 237 1.95 -14.35 1.36
N SER A 238 1.89 -14.71 0.08
CA SER A 238 1.58 -13.77 -0.99
C SER A 238 0.35 -14.22 -1.78
N PHE A 239 -0.35 -13.24 -2.35
CA PHE A 239 -1.48 -13.45 -3.27
C PHE A 239 -1.27 -12.62 -4.53
N HIS A 240 -1.17 -13.29 -5.68
CA HIS A 240 -0.91 -12.62 -6.95
C HIS A 240 -2.22 -12.21 -7.62
N MET A 241 -2.36 -10.92 -7.90
CA MET A 241 -3.64 -10.29 -8.28
C MET A 241 -4.15 -10.72 -9.67
N GLY A 242 -3.26 -11.14 -10.56
CA GLY A 242 -3.61 -11.51 -11.94
C GLY A 242 -4.09 -12.95 -12.12
N ASN A 243 -3.43 -13.92 -11.48
CA ASN A 243 -3.84 -15.32 -11.54
C ASN A 243 -4.72 -15.72 -10.34
N GLU A 244 -4.84 -14.86 -9.32
CA GLU A 244 -5.65 -15.11 -8.12
C GLU A 244 -5.16 -16.33 -7.31
N GLU A 245 -3.83 -16.50 -7.23
CA GLU A 245 -3.18 -17.64 -6.57
C GLU A 245 -2.36 -17.21 -5.35
N PHE A 246 -2.36 -18.08 -4.33
CA PHE A 246 -1.48 -17.93 -3.16
C PHE A 246 -0.14 -18.59 -3.40
N GLN A 247 0.92 -17.96 -2.87
CA GLN A 247 2.24 -18.55 -2.78
C GLN A 247 2.77 -18.39 -1.35
N VAL A 248 3.44 -19.42 -0.85
CA VAL A 248 4.18 -19.35 0.41
C VAL A 248 5.64 -19.13 0.10
N ILE A 249 6.19 -18.03 0.58
CA ILE A 249 7.59 -17.68 0.43
C ILE A 249 8.30 -17.90 1.78
N PRO A 250 9.33 -18.75 1.83
CA PRO A 250 10.02 -19.06 3.07
C PRO A 250 10.87 -17.89 3.58
N MET A 251 10.90 -17.74 4.91
CA MET A 251 11.83 -16.84 5.59
C MET A 251 13.29 -17.32 5.43
N PRO A 252 14.29 -16.44 5.61
CA PRO A 252 15.70 -16.85 5.64
C PRO A 252 15.92 -17.95 6.69
N SER A 253 16.78 -18.94 6.39
CA SER A 253 16.89 -20.16 7.22
C SER A 253 17.21 -19.93 8.69
N ALA A 254 17.96 -18.87 9.00
CA ALA A 254 18.28 -18.45 10.37
C ALA A 254 17.04 -18.02 11.20
N LEU A 255 15.88 -17.90 10.57
CA LEU A 255 14.66 -17.28 11.12
C LEU A 255 13.41 -18.16 10.90
N SER A 256 13.61 -19.44 10.59
CA SER A 256 12.49 -20.32 10.22
C SER A 256 11.55 -20.63 11.39
N LEU A 257 12.01 -20.46 12.63
CA LEU A 257 11.23 -20.68 13.84
C LEU A 257 10.68 -19.37 14.39
N TYR A 258 9.43 -19.45 14.82
CA TYR A 258 8.70 -18.33 15.41
C TYR A 258 9.38 -17.84 16.72
N ASP A 259 9.70 -16.54 16.78
CA ASP A 259 10.31 -15.89 17.94
C ASP A 259 9.54 -14.63 18.36
N TYR A 260 8.74 -14.74 19.43
CA TYR A 260 7.94 -13.64 20.00
C TYR A 260 8.77 -12.42 20.43
N SER A 261 10.08 -12.57 20.63
CA SER A 261 10.96 -11.49 21.09
C SER A 261 11.39 -10.55 19.97
N MET A 262 11.18 -10.94 18.70
CA MET A 262 11.67 -10.22 17.53
C MET A 262 10.51 -9.80 16.62
N CYS A 263 10.52 -8.55 16.16
CA CYS A 263 9.59 -8.07 15.14
C CYS A 263 10.13 -8.36 13.73
N ARG A 264 9.22 -8.36 12.75
CA ARG A 264 9.55 -8.39 11.33
C ARG A 264 8.85 -7.23 10.62
N SER A 265 9.52 -6.56 9.70
CA SER A 265 8.91 -5.58 8.81
C SER A 265 9.38 -5.85 7.39
N LEU A 266 8.50 -5.65 6.42
CA LEU A 266 8.76 -6.00 5.02
C LEU A 266 8.58 -4.76 4.15
N PHE A 267 9.57 -4.49 3.32
CA PHE A 267 9.60 -3.30 2.49
C PHE A 267 10.07 -3.63 1.08
N VAL A 268 9.80 -2.71 0.16
CA VAL A 268 10.46 -2.69 -1.15
C VAL A 268 11.63 -1.73 -1.08
N TRP A 269 12.84 -2.22 -1.30
CA TRP A 269 14.08 -1.44 -1.30
C TRP A 269 14.90 -1.76 -2.54
N ASN A 270 15.24 -0.73 -3.33
CA ASN A 270 15.98 -0.86 -4.59
C ASN A 270 15.37 -1.91 -5.55
N GLY A 271 14.04 -1.93 -5.67
CA GLY A 271 13.32 -2.85 -6.55
C GLY A 271 13.32 -4.32 -6.08
N ARG A 272 13.64 -4.58 -4.82
CA ARG A 272 13.62 -5.93 -4.22
C ARG A 272 12.90 -5.93 -2.88
N ILE A 273 12.47 -7.11 -2.44
CA ILE A 273 11.93 -7.30 -1.10
C ILE A 273 13.08 -7.24 -0.08
N ALA A 274 12.90 -6.40 0.94
CA ALA A 274 13.77 -6.27 2.10
C ALA A 274 13.02 -6.62 3.38
N LEU A 275 13.58 -7.53 4.16
CA LEU A 275 13.09 -7.94 5.47
C LEU A 275 13.95 -7.27 6.54
N VAL A 276 13.31 -6.52 7.44
CA VAL A 276 13.95 -5.87 8.59
C VAL A 276 13.56 -6.58 9.87
N ILE A 277 14.56 -6.91 10.68
CA ILE A 277 14.40 -7.74 11.88
C ILE A 277 15.02 -7.03 13.06
N TYR A 278 14.27 -6.92 14.14
CA TYR A 278 14.68 -6.11 15.29
C TYR A 278 13.99 -6.58 16.57
N PRO A 279 14.59 -6.35 17.75
CA PRO A 279 13.98 -6.68 19.02
C PRO A 279 12.64 -5.96 19.22
N ARG A 280 11.63 -6.69 19.72
CA ARG A 280 10.31 -6.13 20.03
C ARG A 280 10.36 -5.19 21.24
N LYS A 281 11.26 -5.49 22.20
CA LYS A 281 11.47 -4.74 23.45
C LYS A 281 12.93 -4.31 23.56
N GLY A 282 13.20 -3.36 24.44
CA GLY A 282 14.53 -2.82 24.69
C GLY A 282 14.62 -1.34 24.32
N ILE A 283 15.49 -0.62 25.03
CA ILE A 283 15.74 0.81 24.80
C ILE A 283 16.66 1.01 23.60
N GLU A 284 17.66 0.14 23.48
CA GLU A 284 18.58 0.08 22.36
C GLU A 284 18.17 -1.07 21.44
N LYS A 285 17.97 -0.75 20.16
CA LYS A 285 17.59 -1.74 19.15
C LYS A 285 18.58 -1.73 18.00
N SER A 286 18.95 -2.92 17.56
CA SER A 286 19.66 -3.13 16.29
C SER A 286 18.70 -3.68 15.25
N PHE A 287 18.87 -3.25 14.01
CA PHE A 287 18.00 -3.63 12.89
C PHE A 287 18.81 -4.38 11.86
N GLN A 288 18.53 -5.67 11.70
CA GLN A 288 19.16 -6.50 10.67
C GLN A 288 18.35 -6.42 9.38
N ILE A 289 19.01 -6.17 8.25
CA ILE A 289 18.35 -6.01 6.95
C ILE A 289 18.79 -7.14 6.03
N TYR A 290 17.81 -7.93 5.59
CA TYR A 290 17.98 -8.99 4.60
C TYR A 290 17.29 -8.57 3.30
N VAL A 291 17.88 -8.91 2.16
CA VAL A 291 17.28 -8.67 0.84
C VAL A 291 17.16 -9.99 0.10
N MET A 292 16.01 -10.21 -0.50
CA MET A 292 15.76 -11.35 -1.37
C MET A 292 16.28 -11.02 -2.77
N LYS A 293 17.35 -11.70 -3.20
CA LYS A 293 17.97 -11.43 -4.50
C LYS A 293 17.15 -11.98 -5.66
N GLU A 294 16.53 -13.13 -5.46
CA GLU A 294 15.66 -13.82 -6.41
C GLU A 294 14.29 -14.04 -5.79
N TYR A 295 13.25 -13.49 -6.42
CA TYR A 295 11.91 -13.49 -5.84
C TYR A 295 11.39 -14.91 -5.58
N GLY A 296 10.94 -15.17 -4.35
CA GLY A 296 10.40 -16.46 -3.92
C GLY A 296 11.46 -17.53 -3.55
N VAL A 297 12.76 -17.27 -3.76
CA VAL A 297 13.83 -18.27 -3.55
C VAL A 297 14.47 -18.09 -2.18
N ARG A 298 14.38 -19.12 -1.32
CA ARG A 298 14.88 -19.12 0.07
C ARG A 298 16.37 -18.82 0.16
N GLU A 299 17.16 -19.49 -0.68
CA GLU A 299 18.62 -19.43 -0.67
C GLU A 299 19.14 -18.06 -1.14
N SER A 300 18.28 -17.25 -1.77
CA SER A 300 18.64 -15.93 -2.28
C SER A 300 18.63 -14.84 -1.22
N TRP A 301 18.09 -15.12 -0.02
CA TRP A 301 18.08 -14.18 1.10
C TRP A 301 19.51 -13.88 1.55
N THR A 302 19.92 -12.63 1.42
CA THR A 302 21.26 -12.17 1.82
C THR A 302 21.13 -11.09 2.88
N LYS A 303 21.82 -11.26 4.02
CA LYS A 303 21.99 -10.18 4.99
C LYS A 303 22.88 -9.10 4.37
N ILE A 304 22.35 -7.88 4.21
CA ILE A 304 23.09 -6.78 3.59
C ILE A 304 23.83 -5.98 4.64
N LEU A 305 23.16 -5.63 5.74
CA LEU A 305 23.75 -4.81 6.79
C LEU A 305 23.03 -4.97 8.13
N THR A 306 23.58 -4.34 9.18
CA THR A 306 22.94 -4.19 10.48
C THR A 306 23.10 -2.75 10.93
N ILE A 307 22.00 -2.11 11.33
CA ILE A 307 21.97 -0.75 11.84
C ILE A 307 21.91 -0.80 13.37
N GLY A 308 22.58 0.17 14.00
CA GLY A 308 22.51 0.38 15.44
C GLY A 308 23.65 -0.28 16.23
N PRO A 309 23.51 -0.39 17.56
CA PRO A 309 22.31 -0.08 18.34
C PRO A 309 21.89 1.39 18.23
N LEU A 310 20.60 1.62 17.98
CA LEU A 310 19.99 2.95 18.01
C LEU A 310 19.20 3.09 19.31
N THR A 311 19.37 4.23 19.99
CA THR A 311 18.49 4.63 21.09
C THR A 311 17.29 5.36 20.52
N LYS A 312 16.16 5.32 21.25
CA LYS A 312 14.92 6.04 20.91
C LYS A 312 14.23 5.62 19.61
N VAL A 313 14.50 4.44 19.06
CA VAL A 313 13.81 3.94 17.86
C VAL A 313 12.96 2.73 18.20
N GLU A 314 11.69 2.76 17.79
CA GLU A 314 10.75 1.67 18.03
C GLU A 314 10.65 0.68 16.87
N MET A 315 10.46 1.18 15.65
CA MET A 315 10.32 0.36 14.45
C MET A 315 10.65 1.10 13.15
N PRO A 316 11.06 0.40 12.08
CA PRO A 316 11.20 0.99 10.76
C PRO A 316 9.82 1.31 10.16
N LEU A 317 9.75 2.39 9.39
CA LEU A 317 8.54 2.82 8.70
C LEU A 317 8.65 2.69 7.19
N ALA A 318 9.74 3.15 6.57
CA ALA A 318 9.94 3.06 5.12
C ALA A 318 11.43 3.16 4.74
N PHE A 319 11.82 2.52 3.64
CA PHE A 319 13.02 2.91 2.91
C PHE A 319 12.69 4.09 2.00
N TRP A 320 13.54 5.11 2.03
CA TRP A 320 13.37 6.36 1.32
C TRP A 320 14.65 6.76 0.61
N LYS A 321 14.56 7.30 -0.61
CA LYS A 321 15.72 7.83 -1.37
C LYS A 321 16.94 6.90 -1.43
N ASN A 322 16.73 5.59 -1.42
CA ASN A 322 17.73 4.49 -1.39
C ASN A 322 18.65 4.44 -0.16
N ASP A 323 19.08 5.59 0.38
CA ASP A 323 20.04 5.71 1.47
C ASP A 323 19.42 6.23 2.77
N GLU A 324 18.11 6.47 2.82
CA GLU A 324 17.42 6.92 4.04
C GLU A 324 16.41 5.87 4.50
N ILE A 325 16.26 5.75 5.81
CA ILE A 325 15.21 4.95 6.43
C ILE A 325 14.43 5.86 7.36
N LEU A 326 13.13 5.95 7.11
CA LEU A 326 12.21 6.56 8.06
C LEU A 326 11.90 5.53 9.14
N MET A 327 11.97 5.95 10.39
CA MET A 327 11.71 5.11 11.55
C MET A 327 10.81 5.88 12.53
N GLU A 328 10.07 5.13 13.34
CA GLU A 328 9.32 5.69 14.45
C GLU A 328 10.21 5.78 15.69
N GLY A 329 10.24 6.95 16.31
CA GLY A 329 10.88 7.21 17.58
C GLY A 329 10.03 6.77 18.78
N SER A 330 10.68 6.43 19.90
CA SER A 330 9.99 6.04 21.14
C SER A 330 9.19 7.17 21.78
N ASP A 331 9.47 8.40 21.40
CA ASP A 331 8.78 9.63 21.81
C ASP A 331 7.59 9.98 20.90
N GLY A 332 7.29 9.16 19.89
CA GLY A 332 6.22 9.40 18.91
C GLY A 332 6.60 10.35 17.77
N LEU A 333 7.87 10.73 17.66
CA LEU A 333 8.39 11.45 16.50
C LEU A 333 8.75 10.48 15.37
N VAL A 334 8.77 10.97 14.13
CA VAL A 334 9.44 10.26 13.03
C VAL A 334 10.89 10.71 12.97
N VAL A 335 11.80 9.76 12.80
CA VAL A 335 13.23 10.03 12.61
C VAL A 335 13.68 9.51 11.25
N SER A 336 14.59 10.22 10.59
CA SER A 336 15.29 9.71 9.41
C SER A 336 16.68 9.25 9.79
N TYR A 337 17.04 8.04 9.39
CA TYR A 337 18.39 7.49 9.51
C TYR A 337 19.04 7.41 8.13
N ASN A 338 20.19 8.05 7.96
CA ASN A 338 20.96 7.98 6.72
C ASN A 338 21.93 6.78 6.77
N LEU A 339 21.78 5.84 5.84
CA LEU A 339 22.58 4.61 5.76
C LEU A 339 24.07 4.89 5.47
N LYS A 340 24.41 6.01 4.84
CA LYS A 340 25.79 6.35 4.46
C LYS A 340 26.51 7.12 5.57
N THR A 341 25.90 8.20 6.07
CA THR A 341 26.49 9.03 7.12
C THR A 341 26.28 8.43 8.51
N GLN A 342 25.34 7.50 8.65
CA GLN A 342 24.89 6.90 9.91
C GLN A 342 24.30 7.93 10.89
N GLU A 343 23.89 9.08 10.37
CA GLU A 343 23.27 10.15 11.14
C GLU A 343 21.78 9.90 11.31
N LEU A 344 21.29 10.21 12.51
CA LEU A 344 19.87 10.18 12.86
C LEU A 344 19.39 11.63 13.01
N LYS A 345 18.25 11.93 12.40
CA LYS A 345 17.67 13.26 12.38
C LYS A 345 16.18 13.20 12.71
N ASP A 346 15.77 13.98 13.70
CA ASP A 346 14.36 14.12 14.05
C ASP A 346 13.62 14.89 12.96
N LEU A 347 12.45 14.37 12.58
CA LEU A 347 11.54 15.05 11.68
C LEU A 347 10.40 15.65 12.52
N PRO A 348 9.91 16.86 12.19
CA PRO A 348 8.79 17.52 12.87
C PRO A 348 7.44 16.87 12.53
N ILE A 349 7.38 15.54 12.64
CA ILE A 349 6.18 14.74 12.50
C ILE A 349 5.96 14.02 13.82
N TYR A 350 4.83 14.29 14.44
CA TYR A 350 4.43 13.66 15.69
C TYR A 350 3.17 12.83 15.53
N GLY A 351 3.09 11.72 16.26
CA GLY A 351 1.92 10.87 16.36
C GLY A 351 1.94 10.05 17.66
N VAL A 352 0.82 9.41 17.96
CA VAL A 352 0.71 8.45 19.05
C VAL A 352 1.65 7.27 18.76
N PRO A 353 2.47 6.82 19.72
CA PRO A 353 3.35 5.68 19.50
C PRO A 353 2.61 4.43 19.01
N LYS A 354 3.22 3.71 18.06
CA LYS A 354 2.69 2.53 17.36
C LYS A 354 1.45 2.76 16.51
N SER A 355 1.14 4.02 16.20
CA SER A 355 0.00 4.36 15.33
C SER A 355 0.37 4.59 13.87
N PHE A 356 1.68 4.59 13.57
CA PHE A 356 2.20 4.91 12.25
C PHE A 356 2.07 3.74 11.28
N ALA A 357 1.75 4.07 10.05
CA ALA A 357 1.88 3.18 8.90
C ALA A 357 2.35 4.02 7.71
N THR A 358 3.12 3.45 6.80
CA THR A 358 3.57 4.18 5.60
C THR A 358 3.47 3.38 4.34
N LEU A 359 3.41 4.12 3.23
CA LEU A 359 3.54 3.60 1.88
C LEU A 359 4.43 4.55 1.07
N VAL A 360 5.31 4.00 0.25
CA VAL A 360 5.89 4.77 -0.86
C VAL A 360 4.75 5.03 -1.83
N TYR A 361 4.39 6.30 -2.06
CA TYR A 361 3.14 6.68 -2.71
C TYR A 361 3.39 7.71 -3.81
N ILE A 362 2.45 7.77 -4.75
CA ILE A 362 2.47 8.66 -5.90
C ILE A 362 1.11 9.34 -6.06
N ASN A 363 1.13 10.65 -6.28
CA ASN A 363 -0.07 11.38 -6.69
C ASN A 363 -0.43 11.04 -8.15
N SER A 364 -1.71 10.73 -8.39
CA SER A 364 -2.21 10.44 -9.73
C SER A 364 -3.57 11.08 -10.01
N LEU A 365 -3.91 11.15 -11.30
CA LEU A 365 -5.25 11.54 -11.78
C LEU A 365 -6.21 10.34 -11.92
N VAL A 366 -5.83 9.14 -11.46
CA VAL A 366 -6.63 7.93 -11.65
C VAL A 366 -7.91 8.00 -10.82
N SER A 367 -9.05 7.75 -11.46
CA SER A 367 -10.34 7.80 -10.78
C SER A 367 -10.63 6.50 -10.02
N VAL A 368 -11.19 6.63 -8.81
CA VAL A 368 -11.65 5.49 -8.01
C VAL A 368 -12.93 4.85 -8.57
N LYS A 369 -13.70 5.59 -9.38
CA LYS A 369 -15.01 5.16 -9.90
C LYS A 369 -14.93 4.30 -11.16
N GLY A 370 -13.71 4.01 -11.65
CA GLY A 370 -13.50 3.27 -12.89
C GLY A 370 -13.83 4.12 -14.11
N GLY A 371 -12.82 4.74 -14.71
CA GLY A 371 -12.90 5.19 -16.10
C GLY A 371 -12.45 4.05 -16.99
N ASN A 372 -13.20 3.72 -18.04
CA ASN A 372 -12.74 2.79 -19.08
C ASN A 372 -11.40 3.29 -19.61
N ARG A 373 -10.32 2.58 -19.28
CA ARG A 373 -9.07 2.67 -20.03
C ARG A 373 -9.43 2.12 -21.41
N VAL A 374 -9.72 3.02 -22.36
CA VAL A 374 -9.95 2.61 -23.75
C VAL A 374 -8.64 2.02 -24.24
N LEU A 375 -8.66 0.71 -24.47
CA LEU A 375 -7.60 -0.01 -25.16
C LEU A 375 -7.53 0.51 -26.59
N ASP A 376 -6.32 0.79 -27.08
CA ASP A 376 -6.08 0.89 -28.51
C ASP A 376 -6.27 -0.51 -29.12
N GLY A 377 -7.33 -0.64 -29.91
CA GLY A 377 -7.53 -1.72 -30.86
C GLY A 377 -8.02 -1.11 -32.16
N ASP A 378 -7.10 -0.92 -33.11
CA ASP A 378 -7.21 -1.46 -34.48
C ASP A 378 -6.21 -0.78 -35.41
N ASN A 379 -5.18 -1.56 -35.80
CA ASN A 379 -4.54 -1.39 -37.09
C ASN A 379 -5.55 -1.89 -38.14
N THR A 380 -6.47 -1.05 -38.58
CA THR A 380 -7.18 -1.27 -39.84
C THR A 380 -6.19 -1.01 -40.97
N GLY A 381 -5.57 -2.08 -41.47
CA GLY A 381 -4.96 -2.08 -42.79
C GLY A 381 -6.05 -1.85 -43.83
N GLU A 382 -6.11 -0.64 -44.37
CA GLU A 382 -6.85 -0.33 -45.58
C GLU A 382 -6.18 -1.08 -46.75
N ASN A 383 -6.76 -2.21 -47.14
CA ASN A 383 -6.56 -2.75 -48.48
C ASN A 383 -7.42 -1.94 -49.44
N VAL A 384 -6.75 -1.01 -50.13
CA VAL A 384 -7.26 -0.32 -51.31
C VAL A 384 -7.34 -1.33 -52.46
N SER A 385 -8.56 -1.62 -52.91
CA SER A 385 -8.83 -2.26 -54.19
C SER A 385 -9.33 -1.22 -55.19
N SER A 386 -8.63 -1.05 -56.31
CA SER A 386 -9.11 -0.83 -57.70
C SER A 386 -8.05 -0.07 -58.52
N PRO A 387 -7.97 -0.23 -59.86
CA PRO A 387 -8.86 -0.96 -60.76
C PRO A 387 -8.33 -2.32 -61.25
#